data_AF-A0AAF3J7K9-F1
#
_entry.id   AF-A0AAF3J7K9-F1
#
_cell.length_a   1.000
_cell.length_b   1.000
_cell.length_c   1.000
_cell.angle_alpha   90.00
_cell.angle_beta   90.00
_cell.angle_gamma   90.00
#
_symmetry.space_group_name_H-M   'P 1'
#
loop_
_entity.id
_entity.type
_entity.pdbx_description
1 polymer ?
#
loop_
_entity_poly.entity_id
_entity_poly.type
_entity_poly.pdbx_seq_one_letter_code
_entity_poly.pdbx_strand_id
1 'polypeptide(L)'
;MLNTPSFLYFFQLLNNWPRFFVFLWDNTIVPVHTVIPIETWRPSFFDNDTTPIVANSLEEFRRRYGIVEVSACSKHFPKEATFWWEILGEGSLTLPLQSTSCRTSFNVLKQGAYKVSVVVRGGDGTILGAGSTTVQVNDRWIVALGDSFCSGEGNPDRSRSAQREAQWMDEGCHRSSNSWASKVASRFSSSSKSSSTIFTFLCCTGASVESGVLKGNPQQIKAQIEILEEIGKTMEISPDVVLMSVGGNDIGYAEIMHALGSGHEVSLFRTLHLRFMFASQQLDNLAVRLSALRPKRVIFPHYFDPSRDERGNFDASCDDFKDIGSQNLQTAEELILKRLNKLITAKCVENGWTDVDISKVFEKGGVCSRTSRIRSVAESLRLEGSVLGAFHPNSIAHSEVADLAWKALN
;
A
#
# COMPACT_ATOMS: atom_id res chain seq x y z
N MET A 1 59.09 10.06 -37.83
CA MET A 1 58.95 8.88 -36.95
C MET A 1 58.76 9.40 -35.54
N LEU A 2 57.52 9.47 -35.07
CA LEU A 2 57.17 9.86 -33.71
C LEU A 2 56.68 8.59 -32.99
N ASN A 3 57.33 8.27 -31.88
CA ASN A 3 57.19 7.03 -31.12
C ASN A 3 55.72 6.77 -30.71
N THR A 4 55.15 5.72 -31.31
CA THR A 4 53.83 5.13 -31.04
C THR A 4 53.58 4.58 -29.63
N PRO A 5 54.59 4.21 -28.79
CA PRO A 5 54.34 3.78 -27.41
C PRO A 5 53.81 4.89 -26.50
N SER A 6 54.21 6.15 -26.73
CA SER A 6 53.89 7.27 -25.85
C SER A 6 52.44 7.72 -25.97
N PHE A 7 51.84 7.61 -27.16
CA PHE A 7 50.44 7.99 -27.41
C PHE A 7 49.46 7.00 -26.78
N LEU A 8 49.75 5.70 -26.85
CA LEU A 8 48.95 4.65 -26.19
C LEU A 8 49.04 4.73 -24.67
N TYR A 9 50.21 5.07 -24.13
CA TYR A 9 50.39 5.29 -22.69
C TYR A 9 49.62 6.54 -22.21
N PHE A 10 49.64 7.62 -22.98
CA PHE A 10 48.88 8.84 -22.68
C PHE A 10 47.37 8.64 -22.79
N PHE A 11 46.90 7.86 -23.77
CA PHE A 11 45.49 7.48 -23.90
C PHE A 11 45.02 6.55 -22.77
N GLN A 12 45.86 5.61 -22.31
CA GLN A 12 45.54 4.77 -21.15
C GLN A 12 45.50 5.57 -19.83
N LEU A 13 46.32 6.62 -19.70
CA LEU A 13 46.26 7.56 -18.57
C LEU A 13 44.97 8.40 -18.58
N LEU A 14 44.56 8.91 -19.75
CA LEU A 14 43.31 9.67 -19.91
C LEU A 14 42.05 8.83 -19.69
N ASN A 15 42.05 7.57 -20.15
CA ASN A 15 40.88 6.68 -19.99
C ASN A 15 40.78 6.05 -18.59
N ASN A 16 41.89 5.98 -17.84
CA ASN A 16 41.88 5.56 -16.44
C ASN A 16 41.84 6.73 -15.45
N TRP A 17 41.76 7.98 -15.91
CA TRP A 17 41.64 9.15 -15.02
C TRP A 17 40.42 9.11 -14.08
N PRO A 18 39.27 8.52 -14.45
CA PRO A 18 38.17 8.29 -13.49
C PRO A 18 38.48 7.22 -12.43
N ARG A 19 39.46 6.34 -12.68
CA ARG A 19 39.90 5.29 -11.73
C ARG A 19 41.04 5.75 -10.83
N PHE A 20 41.83 6.73 -11.24
CA PHE A 20 42.96 7.23 -10.45
C PHE A 20 42.53 8.07 -9.23
N PHE A 21 41.36 8.71 -9.28
CA PHE A 21 40.76 9.37 -8.10
C PHE A 21 40.20 8.38 -7.07
N VAL A 22 40.00 7.11 -7.43
CA VAL A 22 39.46 6.08 -6.53
C VAL A 22 40.55 5.42 -5.67
N PHE A 23 41.84 5.60 -6.00
CA PHE A 23 42.93 4.86 -5.33
C PHE A 23 43.85 5.69 -4.43
N LEU A 24 43.56 6.98 -4.19
CA LEU A 24 44.32 7.83 -3.25
C LEU A 24 43.64 8.04 -1.90
N TRP A 25 42.59 7.26 -1.58
CA TRP A 25 41.81 7.44 -0.36
C TRP A 25 41.87 6.30 0.66
N ASP A 26 42.68 5.27 0.42
CA ASP A 26 42.87 4.20 1.40
C ASP A 26 44.04 4.43 2.39
N ASN A 27 44.87 5.47 2.21
CA ASN A 27 46.03 5.69 3.10
C ASN A 27 46.47 7.14 3.37
N THR A 28 45.74 8.17 2.93
CA THR A 28 45.93 9.50 3.52
C THR A 28 45.11 9.57 4.80
N ILE A 29 45.70 9.07 5.89
CA ILE A 29 45.29 9.41 7.25
C ILE A 29 45.53 10.92 7.40
N VAL A 30 44.60 11.74 6.92
CA VAL A 30 44.41 13.05 7.53
C VAL A 30 44.00 12.72 8.95
N PRO A 31 44.71 13.20 9.99
CA PRO A 31 44.28 13.00 11.36
C PRO A 31 42.99 13.79 11.54
N VAL A 32 41.87 13.15 11.23
CA VAL A 32 40.54 13.69 11.49
C VAL A 32 40.34 13.58 13.00
N HIS A 33 40.63 14.65 13.73
CA HIS A 33 40.42 14.70 15.19
C HIS A 33 38.93 14.69 15.57
N THR A 34 38.04 14.96 14.62
CA THR A 34 36.60 15.10 14.85
C THR A 34 35.80 14.09 14.05
N VAL A 35 35.33 13.03 14.72
CA VAL A 35 34.34 12.11 14.14
C VAL A 35 32.99 12.80 14.05
N ILE A 36 32.36 12.78 12.88
CA ILE A 36 31.03 13.36 12.64
C ILE A 36 30.00 12.22 12.65
N PRO A 37 29.06 12.21 13.62
CA PRO A 37 27.99 11.21 13.60
C PRO A 37 27.03 11.50 12.43
N ILE A 38 26.63 10.43 11.74
CA ILE A 38 25.66 10.49 10.64
C ILE A 38 24.37 9.81 11.14
N GLU A 39 23.29 10.56 11.16
CA GLU A 39 21.93 10.03 11.34
C GLU A 39 21.34 9.67 9.98
N THR A 40 20.65 8.54 9.91
CA THR A 40 20.02 8.06 8.68
C THR A 40 18.56 7.71 8.94
N TRP A 41 17.67 8.10 8.04
CA TRP A 41 16.27 7.67 8.07
C TRP A 41 15.78 7.37 6.66
N ARG A 42 14.67 6.64 6.57
CA ARG A 42 14.06 6.25 5.30
C ARG A 42 12.58 6.65 5.35
N PRO A 43 12.07 7.41 4.37
CA PRO A 43 10.65 7.77 4.32
C PRO A 43 9.80 6.50 4.33
N SER A 44 8.74 6.43 5.13
CA SER A 44 7.84 5.28 5.18
C SER A 44 6.39 5.73 5.06
N PHE A 45 5.47 4.76 4.93
CA PHE A 45 4.03 4.98 4.84
C PHE A 45 3.48 5.93 5.92
N PHE A 46 4.04 5.91 7.13
CA PHE A 46 3.84 6.94 8.14
C PHE A 46 5.14 7.70 8.37
N ASP A 47 5.16 8.99 8.05
CA ASP A 47 6.23 9.91 8.40
C ASP A 47 5.60 11.09 9.18
N ASN A 48 6.12 11.39 10.38
CA ASN A 48 5.60 12.39 11.32
C ASN A 48 4.14 12.22 11.84
N ASP A 49 3.69 10.97 12.07
CA ASP A 49 2.52 10.62 12.92
C ASP A 49 1.14 11.23 12.56
N THR A 50 0.96 11.90 11.41
CA THR A 50 -0.26 12.68 11.16
C THR A 50 -1.02 12.35 9.87
N THR A 51 -0.36 11.83 8.83
CA THR A 51 -1.05 11.44 7.60
C THR A 51 -0.35 10.28 6.88
N PRO A 52 -1.03 9.16 6.59
CA PRO A 52 -0.44 8.09 5.78
C PRO A 52 -0.14 8.57 4.35
N ILE A 53 1.02 8.21 3.83
CA ILE A 53 1.53 8.66 2.54
C ILE A 53 1.54 7.50 1.54
N VAL A 54 0.65 7.55 0.55
CA VAL A 54 0.53 6.51 -0.50
C VAL A 54 1.36 6.82 -1.75
N ALA A 55 1.63 5.78 -2.54
CA ALA A 55 2.26 5.86 -3.85
C ALA A 55 1.34 5.22 -4.91
N ASN A 56 0.39 6.00 -5.42
CA ASN A 56 -0.67 5.57 -6.33
C ASN A 56 -0.36 5.85 -7.80
N SER A 57 0.87 6.26 -8.10
CA SER A 57 1.40 6.40 -9.47
C SER A 57 2.88 6.04 -9.52
N LEU A 58 3.40 5.77 -10.73
CA LEU A 58 4.84 5.55 -10.94
C LEU A 58 5.69 6.72 -10.45
N GLU A 59 5.23 7.95 -10.64
CA GLU A 59 5.96 9.14 -10.21
C GLU A 59 6.03 9.23 -8.68
N GLU A 60 4.91 9.01 -7.99
CA GLU A 60 4.88 8.99 -6.52
C GLU A 60 5.72 7.86 -5.95
N PHE A 61 5.72 6.69 -6.61
CA PHE A 61 6.53 5.54 -6.21
C PHE A 61 8.03 5.83 -6.33
N ARG A 62 8.47 6.39 -7.47
CA ARG A 62 9.88 6.75 -7.72
C ARG A 62 10.45 7.75 -6.71
N ARG A 63 9.61 8.64 -6.17
CA ARG A 63 10.01 9.61 -5.15
C ARG A 63 10.25 8.99 -3.77
N ARG A 64 9.93 7.71 -3.56
CA ARG A 64 9.99 7.03 -2.25
C ARG A 64 10.87 5.79 -2.26
N TYR A 65 10.90 5.07 -3.38
CA TYR A 65 11.72 3.88 -3.52
C TYR A 65 13.22 4.20 -3.48
N GLY A 66 13.97 3.45 -2.67
CA GLY A 66 15.42 3.60 -2.57
C GLY A 66 15.90 4.86 -1.86
N ILE A 67 15.02 5.67 -1.27
CA ILE A 67 15.44 6.92 -0.62
C ILE A 67 16.14 6.62 0.71
N VAL A 68 17.28 7.27 0.89
CA VAL A 68 18.05 7.31 2.13
C VAL A 68 18.34 8.77 2.45
N GLU A 69 17.72 9.25 3.52
CA GLU A 69 17.97 10.59 4.03
C GLU A 69 19.11 10.53 5.07
N VAL A 70 20.04 11.47 4.99
CA VAL A 70 21.24 11.50 5.82
C VAL A 70 21.43 12.88 6.46
N SER A 71 21.89 12.91 7.71
CA SER A 71 22.16 14.14 8.44
C SER A 71 23.43 14.06 9.28
N ALA A 72 24.27 15.09 9.16
CA ALA A 72 25.40 15.34 10.03
C ALA A 72 25.11 16.48 11.05
N CYS A 73 23.87 16.97 11.11
CA CYS A 73 23.50 18.22 11.80
C CYS A 73 23.51 18.14 13.33
N SER A 74 23.81 16.98 13.91
CA SER A 74 24.03 16.82 15.35
C SER A 74 25.26 17.59 15.84
N LYS A 75 26.12 18.06 14.93
CA LYS A 75 27.18 19.04 15.20
C LYS A 75 26.90 20.38 14.54
N HIS A 76 27.40 21.44 15.17
CA HIS A 76 27.38 22.79 14.61
C HIS A 76 28.57 23.00 13.68
N PHE A 77 28.32 23.58 12.51
CA PHE A 77 29.36 23.88 11.51
C PHE A 77 29.30 25.35 11.09
N PRO A 78 30.43 25.94 10.66
CA PRO A 78 30.44 27.27 10.06
C PRO A 78 29.49 27.39 8.87
N LYS A 79 28.98 28.60 8.60
CA LYS A 79 28.04 28.84 7.49
C LYS A 79 28.63 28.53 6.10
N GLU A 80 29.95 28.69 5.94
CA GLU A 80 30.63 28.37 4.68
C GLU A 80 31.06 26.89 4.56
N ALA A 81 30.64 26.03 5.51
CA ALA A 81 31.01 24.62 5.46
C ALA A 81 30.38 23.92 4.24
N THR A 82 31.17 23.05 3.61
CA THR A 82 30.74 22.18 2.52
C THR A 82 30.83 20.73 2.95
N PHE A 83 29.81 19.95 2.60
CA PHE A 83 29.67 18.54 2.96
C PHE A 83 29.86 17.71 1.69
N TRP A 84 30.81 16.79 1.75
CA TRP A 84 31.12 15.86 0.67
C TRP A 84 30.63 14.49 1.09
N TRP A 85 29.52 14.06 0.51
CA TRP A 85 28.86 12.82 0.83
C TRP A 85 29.17 11.75 -0.20
N GLU A 86 29.24 10.51 0.26
CA GLU A 86 29.40 9.34 -0.58
C GLU A 86 28.55 8.20 -0.01
N ILE A 87 27.86 7.45 -0.88
CA ILE A 87 27.19 6.21 -0.50
C ILE A 87 27.69 5.05 -1.38
N LEU A 88 28.21 4.01 -0.72
CA LEU A 88 28.88 2.88 -1.35
C LEU A 88 28.12 1.60 -1.03
N GLY A 89 27.65 0.89 -2.07
CA GLY A 89 27.07 -0.44 -1.94
C GLY A 89 27.89 -1.49 -2.69
N GLU A 90 27.66 -2.77 -2.39
CA GLU A 90 28.28 -3.87 -3.14
C GLU A 90 27.94 -3.78 -4.64
N GLY A 91 28.93 -3.40 -5.44
CA GLY A 91 28.83 -3.25 -6.89
C GLY A 91 28.09 -1.99 -7.37
N SER A 92 27.82 -1.02 -6.49
CA SER A 92 27.19 0.26 -6.85
C SER A 92 27.92 1.41 -6.17
N LEU A 93 28.67 2.18 -6.96
CA LEU A 93 29.24 3.47 -6.56
C LEU A 93 28.25 4.56 -6.98
N THR A 94 27.68 5.30 -6.03
CA THR A 94 27.00 6.55 -6.39
C THR A 94 28.03 7.65 -6.58
N LEU A 95 27.74 8.62 -7.45
CA LEU A 95 28.58 9.81 -7.57
C LEU A 95 28.64 10.56 -6.23
N PRO A 96 29.83 11.05 -5.81
CA PRO A 96 29.95 11.86 -4.63
C PRO A 96 29.08 13.11 -4.76
N LEU A 97 28.35 13.43 -3.70
CA LEU A 97 27.40 14.54 -3.65
C LEU A 97 27.95 15.65 -2.77
N GLN A 98 28.05 16.86 -3.32
CA GLN A 98 28.41 18.04 -2.56
C GLN A 98 27.15 18.79 -2.13
N SER A 99 27.05 19.16 -0.86
CA SER A 99 25.97 20.01 -0.33
C SER A 99 26.52 21.13 0.57
N THR A 100 25.79 22.24 0.65
CA THR A 100 26.01 23.32 1.63
C THR A 100 25.17 23.11 2.90
N SER A 101 24.18 22.23 2.85
CA SER A 101 23.39 21.78 4.00
C SER A 101 24.04 20.55 4.64
N CYS A 102 23.96 20.45 5.98
CA CYS A 102 24.32 19.26 6.75
C CYS A 102 23.30 18.10 6.60
N ARG A 103 22.27 18.26 5.75
CA ARG A 103 21.32 17.23 5.34
C ARG A 103 21.32 17.06 3.83
N THR A 104 21.17 15.82 3.39
CA THR A 104 20.94 15.50 1.98
C THR A 104 20.28 14.13 1.86
N SER A 105 19.99 13.70 0.65
CA SER A 105 19.40 12.39 0.38
C SER A 105 20.03 11.71 -0.82
N PHE A 106 20.01 10.39 -0.77
CA PHE A 106 20.45 9.50 -1.83
C PHE A 106 19.26 8.69 -2.34
N ASN A 107 19.27 8.40 -3.64
CA ASN A 107 18.37 7.43 -4.24
C ASN A 107 19.18 6.20 -4.68
N VAL A 108 19.01 5.10 -3.96
CA VAL A 108 19.69 3.82 -4.18
C VAL A 108 18.68 2.74 -4.51
N LEU A 109 18.53 2.45 -5.80
CA LEU A 109 17.50 1.54 -6.30
C LEU A 109 17.77 0.07 -5.96
N LYS A 110 19.05 -0.32 -5.85
CA LYS A 110 19.42 -1.67 -5.47
C LYS A 110 19.26 -1.83 -3.95
N GLN A 111 18.57 -2.89 -3.53
CA GLN A 111 18.37 -3.20 -2.12
C GLN A 111 19.66 -3.83 -1.55
N GLY A 112 20.00 -3.52 -0.29
CA GLY A 112 21.20 -4.05 0.36
C GLY A 112 21.82 -3.13 1.41
N ALA A 113 23.03 -3.50 1.84
CA ALA A 113 23.81 -2.72 2.79
C ALA A 113 24.63 -1.65 2.05
N TYR A 114 24.60 -0.42 2.58
CA TYR A 114 25.34 0.71 2.03
C TYR A 114 26.14 1.42 3.12
N LYS A 115 27.40 1.73 2.83
CA LYS A 115 28.24 2.59 3.68
C LYS A 115 28.07 4.03 3.22
N VAL A 116 27.53 4.88 4.09
CA VAL A 116 27.44 6.32 3.89
C VAL A 116 28.65 6.96 4.57
N SER A 117 29.35 7.85 3.88
CA SER A 117 30.47 8.62 4.42
C SER A 117 30.26 10.11 4.17
N VAL A 118 30.78 10.94 5.07
CA VAL A 118 30.81 12.40 4.92
C VAL A 118 32.18 12.95 5.26
N VAL A 119 32.67 13.90 4.47
CA VAL A 119 33.81 14.75 4.80
C VAL A 119 33.34 16.20 4.79
N VAL A 120 33.57 16.91 5.88
CA VAL A 120 33.16 18.31 6.01
C VAL A 120 34.38 19.21 5.88
N ARG A 121 34.29 20.21 5.00
CA ARG A 121 35.34 21.20 4.76
C ARG A 121 34.87 22.60 5.11
N GLY A 122 35.71 23.39 5.75
CA GLY A 122 35.48 24.81 5.99
C GLY A 122 35.59 25.65 4.70
N GLY A 123 35.24 26.94 4.78
CA GLY A 123 35.31 27.85 3.65
C GLY A 123 36.74 28.08 3.11
N ASP A 124 37.74 27.83 3.94
CA ASP A 124 39.18 27.86 3.60
C ASP A 124 39.71 26.52 3.05
N GLY A 125 38.84 25.51 2.90
CA GLY A 125 39.19 24.17 2.44
C GLY A 125 39.74 23.24 3.52
N THR A 126 39.87 23.69 4.78
CA THR A 126 40.31 22.84 5.90
C THR A 126 39.31 21.73 6.18
N ILE A 127 39.79 20.51 6.47
CA ILE A 127 38.91 19.39 6.84
C ILE A 127 38.49 19.58 8.30
N LEU A 128 37.21 19.84 8.52
CA LEU A 128 36.63 20.04 9.86
C LEU A 128 36.29 18.72 10.55
N GLY A 129 36.05 17.66 9.78
CA GLY A 129 35.73 16.34 10.30
C GLY A 129 35.32 15.35 9.21
N ALA A 130 35.22 14.09 9.59
CA ALA A 130 34.71 13.03 8.73
C ALA A 130 33.92 12.00 9.55
N GLY A 131 33.02 11.29 8.88
CA GLY A 131 32.17 10.28 9.49
C GLY A 131 31.80 9.20 8.50
N SER A 132 31.45 8.02 9.02
CA SER A 132 30.80 6.99 8.21
C SER A 132 29.83 6.16 9.04
N THR A 133 28.78 5.66 8.40
CA THR A 133 27.78 4.76 8.98
C THR A 133 27.31 3.76 7.93
N THR A 134 26.64 2.69 8.37
CA THR A 134 26.02 1.71 7.45
C THR A 134 24.51 1.81 7.55
N VAL A 135 23.85 1.89 6.40
CA VAL A 135 22.39 1.86 6.28
C VAL A 135 21.96 0.61 5.52
N GLN A 136 20.88 -0.01 5.96
CA GLN A 136 20.23 -1.10 5.24
C GLN A 136 19.08 -0.52 4.41
N VAL A 137 19.12 -0.75 3.10
CA VAL A 137 18.09 -0.38 2.14
C VAL A 137 17.27 -1.64 1.87
N ASN A 138 16.10 -1.69 2.49
CA ASN A 138 15.14 -2.78 2.39
C ASN A 138 13.73 -2.21 2.29
N ASP A 139 13.30 -1.88 1.08
CA ASP A 139 11.97 -1.40 0.78
C ASP A 139 10.99 -2.56 0.67
N ARG A 140 9.86 -2.43 1.37
CA ARG A 140 8.72 -3.33 1.26
C ARG A 140 7.62 -2.66 0.47
N TRP A 141 7.23 -3.25 -0.64
CA TRP A 141 6.14 -2.75 -1.46
C TRP A 141 4.85 -3.52 -1.15
N ILE A 142 3.92 -2.82 -0.52
CA ILE A 142 2.60 -3.33 -0.17
C ILE A 142 1.58 -2.68 -1.10
N VAL A 143 0.69 -3.47 -1.66
CA VAL A 143 -0.32 -3.02 -2.61
C VAL A 143 -1.70 -3.41 -2.11
N ALA A 144 -2.67 -2.51 -2.22
CA ALA A 144 -4.06 -2.82 -1.98
C ALA A 144 -4.90 -2.51 -3.22
N LEU A 145 -5.66 -3.50 -3.72
CA LEU A 145 -6.54 -3.40 -4.88
C LEU A 145 -7.90 -4.03 -4.60
N GLY A 146 -8.97 -3.45 -5.13
CA GLY A 146 -10.31 -3.93 -4.85
C GLY A 146 -11.39 -2.85 -4.79
N ASP A 147 -12.46 -3.23 -4.11
CA ASP A 147 -13.71 -2.50 -3.99
C ASP A 147 -13.81 -1.66 -2.70
N SER A 148 -15.04 -1.32 -2.31
CA SER A 148 -15.39 -0.51 -1.14
C SER A 148 -15.00 -1.16 0.19
N PHE A 149 -15.00 -2.50 0.28
CA PHE A 149 -14.57 -3.19 1.49
C PHE A 149 -13.06 -3.04 1.71
N CYS A 150 -12.27 -3.01 0.62
CA CYS A 150 -10.85 -2.71 0.72
C CYS A 150 -10.58 -1.21 0.94
N SER A 151 -11.34 -0.31 0.30
CA SER A 151 -11.13 1.14 0.43
C SER A 151 -11.40 1.66 1.85
N GLY A 152 -12.33 1.02 2.58
CA GLY A 152 -12.74 1.44 3.92
C GLY A 152 -13.97 2.37 3.91
N GLU A 153 -14.85 2.19 2.92
CA GLU A 153 -16.15 2.86 2.83
C GLU A 153 -16.91 2.88 4.17
N GLY A 154 -17.61 3.96 4.49
CA GLY A 154 -18.25 4.15 5.79
C GLY A 154 -17.32 4.52 6.95
N ASN A 155 -16.03 4.75 6.71
CA ASN A 155 -15.05 5.02 7.76
C ASN A 155 -14.11 6.20 7.42
N PRO A 156 -14.62 7.41 7.15
CA PRO A 156 -13.76 8.56 6.84
C PRO A 156 -12.71 8.80 7.94
N ASP A 157 -11.53 9.30 7.56
CA ASP A 157 -10.44 9.63 8.47
C ASP A 157 -10.86 10.68 9.50
N ARG A 158 -11.71 11.62 9.08
CA ARG A 158 -12.44 12.49 9.99
C ARG A 158 -13.91 12.51 9.62
N SER A 159 -14.76 12.18 10.60
CA SER A 159 -16.21 12.26 10.43
C SER A 159 -16.66 13.67 10.08
N ARG A 160 -17.70 13.73 9.27
CA ARG A 160 -18.48 14.92 9.00
C ARG A 160 -18.98 15.57 10.30
N SER A 161 -19.05 16.89 10.30
CA SER A 161 -19.70 17.70 11.33
C SER A 161 -20.60 18.75 10.69
N ALA A 162 -21.30 19.54 11.50
CA ALA A 162 -22.15 20.62 10.98
C ALA A 162 -21.38 21.68 10.16
N GLN A 163 -20.06 21.77 10.31
CA GLN A 163 -19.21 22.79 9.67
C GLN A 163 -18.20 22.21 8.67
N ARG A 164 -18.06 20.89 8.58
CA ARG A 164 -17.05 20.24 7.74
C ARG A 164 -17.60 18.95 7.17
N GLU A 165 -17.40 18.75 5.87
CA GLU A 165 -17.61 17.45 5.25
C GLU A 165 -16.63 16.41 5.80
N ALA A 166 -16.95 15.14 5.59
CA ALA A 166 -16.05 14.07 5.93
C ALA A 166 -14.72 14.20 5.19
N GLN A 167 -13.64 13.74 5.81
CA GLN A 167 -12.32 13.76 5.22
C GLN A 167 -11.83 12.33 4.99
N TRP A 168 -11.36 12.07 3.79
CA TRP A 168 -10.81 10.79 3.36
C TRP A 168 -9.36 10.99 2.89
N MET A 169 -8.58 9.91 2.86
CA MET A 169 -7.26 9.90 2.20
C MET A 169 -7.42 10.21 0.71
N ASP A 170 -8.49 9.69 0.11
CA ASP A 170 -8.90 9.94 -1.26
C ASP A 170 -10.43 10.02 -1.32
N GLU A 171 -10.94 11.21 -1.62
CA GLU A 171 -12.40 11.47 -1.70
C GLU A 171 -13.05 10.74 -2.87
N GLY A 172 -12.37 10.56 -4.00
CA GLY A 172 -12.98 9.99 -5.21
C GLY A 172 -13.24 8.49 -5.10
N CYS A 173 -12.40 7.79 -4.34
CA CYS A 173 -12.46 6.35 -4.14
C CYS A 173 -12.83 5.93 -2.71
N HIS A 174 -13.14 6.91 -1.84
CA HIS A 174 -13.45 6.71 -0.42
C HIS A 174 -12.38 5.87 0.29
N ARG A 175 -11.10 6.16 0.00
CA ARG A 175 -9.97 5.47 0.65
C ARG A 175 -9.75 6.05 2.03
N SER A 176 -9.67 5.17 3.01
CA SER A 176 -9.54 5.55 4.41
C SER A 176 -8.33 4.89 5.08
N SER A 177 -7.67 5.63 5.98
CA SER A 177 -6.63 5.08 6.86
C SER A 177 -7.21 4.09 7.88
N ASN A 178 -8.53 4.12 8.08
CA ASN A 178 -9.26 3.19 8.92
C ASN A 178 -9.59 1.85 8.24
N SER A 179 -9.31 1.71 6.93
CA SER A 179 -9.49 0.46 6.19
C SER A 179 -8.60 -0.67 6.72
N TRP A 180 -9.04 -1.91 6.52
CA TRP A 180 -8.25 -3.07 6.95
C TRP A 180 -6.91 -3.15 6.19
N ALA A 181 -6.90 -2.77 4.91
CA ALA A 181 -5.70 -2.77 4.08
C ALA A 181 -4.67 -1.74 4.56
N SER A 182 -5.11 -0.51 4.86
CA SER A 182 -4.23 0.52 5.43
C SER A 182 -3.70 0.13 6.81
N LYS A 183 -4.52 -0.51 7.64
CA LYS A 183 -4.11 -1.05 8.96
C LYS A 183 -3.12 -2.20 8.86
N VAL A 184 -3.16 -3.01 7.81
CA VAL A 184 -2.12 -4.02 7.54
C VAL A 184 -0.83 -3.33 7.09
N ALA A 185 -0.90 -2.36 6.18
CA ALA A 185 0.26 -1.59 5.73
C ALA A 185 0.95 -0.82 6.88
N SER A 186 0.19 -0.29 7.84
CA SER A 186 0.74 0.39 9.02
C SER A 186 1.61 -0.51 9.89
N ARG A 187 1.27 -1.81 10.00
CA ARG A 187 2.06 -2.81 10.74
C ARG A 187 3.40 -3.10 10.09
N PHE A 188 3.47 -3.09 8.75
CA PHE A 188 4.75 -3.18 8.07
C PHE A 188 5.67 -2.01 8.43
N SER A 189 5.12 -0.80 8.47
CA SER A 189 5.88 0.42 8.82
C SER A 189 6.34 0.43 10.28
N SER A 190 5.54 -0.06 11.23
CA SER A 190 5.92 -0.09 12.65
C SER A 190 6.85 -1.25 13.02
N SER A 191 6.87 -2.33 12.23
CA SER A 191 7.62 -3.56 12.54
C SER A 191 9.14 -3.46 12.36
N SER A 192 9.65 -2.51 11.57
CA SER A 192 11.09 -2.43 11.27
C SER A 192 11.55 -1.00 11.05
N LYS A 193 12.40 -0.48 11.96
CA LYS A 193 13.06 0.82 11.79
C LYS A 193 14.05 0.84 10.60
N SER A 194 14.45 -0.32 10.10
CA SER A 194 15.41 -0.47 9.00
C SER A 194 14.77 -0.76 7.65
N SER A 195 13.46 -1.01 7.59
CA SER A 195 12.73 -1.26 6.34
C SER A 195 11.76 -0.11 6.09
N SER A 196 11.76 0.45 4.88
CA SER A 196 10.75 1.44 4.50
C SER A 196 9.56 0.71 3.89
N THR A 197 8.35 1.11 4.27
CA THR A 197 7.12 0.58 3.68
C THR A 197 6.60 1.56 2.66
N ILE A 198 6.45 1.11 1.42
CA ILE A 198 5.82 1.85 0.34
C ILE A 198 4.46 1.22 0.09
N PHE A 199 3.40 1.99 0.35
CA PHE A 199 2.02 1.51 0.20
C PHE A 199 1.36 2.12 -1.04
N THR A 200 0.95 1.27 -1.97
CA THR A 200 0.15 1.64 -3.14
C THR A 200 -1.30 1.25 -2.87
N PHE A 201 -2.15 2.22 -2.58
CA PHE A 201 -3.54 2.02 -2.17
C PHE A 201 -4.50 2.36 -3.31
N LEU A 202 -4.90 1.37 -4.09
CA LEU A 202 -5.68 1.55 -5.31
C LEU A 202 -7.15 1.16 -5.17
N CYS A 203 -7.55 0.52 -4.07
CA CYS A 203 -8.95 0.15 -3.80
C CYS A 203 -9.90 1.33 -3.99
N CYS A 204 -11.08 1.07 -4.53
CA CYS A 204 -12.02 2.13 -4.89
C CYS A 204 -13.45 1.66 -4.71
N THR A 205 -14.26 2.48 -4.03
CA THR A 205 -15.70 2.22 -3.89
C THR A 205 -16.36 2.08 -5.26
N GLY A 206 -17.22 1.06 -5.38
CA GLY A 206 -17.91 0.72 -6.63
C GLY A 206 -17.09 -0.07 -7.65
N ALA A 207 -15.80 -0.35 -7.39
CA ALA A 207 -15.01 -1.17 -8.29
C ALA A 207 -15.50 -2.63 -8.35
N SER A 208 -15.58 -3.17 -9.54
CA SER A 208 -15.82 -4.57 -9.86
C SER A 208 -14.50 -5.20 -10.37
N VAL A 209 -14.45 -6.52 -10.54
CA VAL A 209 -13.25 -7.17 -11.11
C VAL A 209 -12.98 -6.63 -12.51
N GLU A 210 -14.01 -6.53 -13.35
CA GLU A 210 -13.86 -5.96 -14.69
C GLU A 210 -13.73 -4.44 -14.68
N SER A 211 -14.67 -3.73 -14.05
CA SER A 211 -14.71 -2.28 -14.05
C SER A 211 -13.97 -1.70 -12.85
N GLY A 212 -12.92 -0.91 -13.09
CA GLY A 212 -12.07 -0.33 -12.05
C GLY A 212 -10.82 -1.17 -11.79
N VAL A 213 -10.94 -2.49 -11.54
CA VAL A 213 -9.76 -3.32 -11.28
C VAL A 213 -9.02 -3.70 -12.56
N LEU A 214 -9.68 -4.37 -13.51
CA LEU A 214 -9.06 -4.81 -14.78
C LEU A 214 -9.08 -3.75 -15.88
N LYS A 215 -10.15 -2.95 -15.95
CA LYS A 215 -10.36 -1.91 -16.95
C LYS A 215 -10.57 -0.57 -16.27
N GLY A 216 -9.93 0.46 -16.82
CA GLY A 216 -10.19 1.84 -16.43
C GLY A 216 -11.55 2.33 -16.92
N ASN A 217 -11.88 3.57 -16.61
CA ASN A 217 -13.06 4.22 -17.17
C ASN A 217 -12.72 5.08 -18.41
N PRO A 218 -13.69 5.37 -19.28
CA PRO A 218 -13.49 6.24 -20.45
C PRO A 218 -13.06 7.67 -20.09
N GLN A 219 -13.27 8.11 -18.84
CA GLN A 219 -12.84 9.41 -18.31
C GLN A 219 -11.37 9.42 -17.84
N GLN A 220 -10.55 8.49 -18.35
CA GLN A 220 -9.10 8.39 -18.13
C GLN A 220 -8.64 7.97 -16.73
N ILE A 221 -9.51 7.39 -15.90
CA ILE A 221 -9.05 6.71 -14.68
C ILE A 221 -8.45 5.36 -15.10
N LYS A 222 -7.13 5.21 -14.98
CA LYS A 222 -6.42 3.94 -15.23
C LYS A 222 -6.99 2.83 -14.37
N ALA A 223 -6.96 1.60 -14.89
CA ALA A 223 -7.33 0.44 -14.08
C ALA A 223 -6.35 0.27 -12.91
N GLN A 224 -6.82 -0.26 -11.77
CA GLN A 224 -5.96 -0.49 -10.61
C GLN A 224 -4.77 -1.40 -10.97
N ILE A 225 -5.01 -2.47 -11.74
CA ILE A 225 -3.95 -3.39 -12.16
C ILE A 225 -2.95 -2.75 -13.14
N GLU A 226 -3.37 -1.76 -13.94
CA GLU A 226 -2.50 -1.09 -14.91
C GLU A 226 -1.44 -0.22 -14.21
N ILE A 227 -1.84 0.49 -13.14
CA ILE A 227 -0.92 1.26 -12.30
C ILE A 227 0.11 0.32 -11.67
N LEU A 228 -0.36 -0.82 -11.14
CA LEU A 228 0.50 -1.81 -10.51
C LEU A 228 1.51 -2.40 -11.51
N GLU A 229 1.06 -2.73 -12.72
CA GLU A 229 1.91 -3.22 -13.79
C GLU A 229 2.92 -2.19 -14.28
N GLU A 230 2.51 -0.92 -14.39
CA GLU A 230 3.40 0.18 -14.78
C GLU A 230 4.54 0.34 -13.77
N ILE A 231 4.24 0.32 -12.47
CA ILE A 231 5.25 0.38 -11.40
C ILE A 231 6.16 -0.84 -11.47
N GLY A 232 5.60 -2.06 -11.44
CA GLY A 232 6.38 -3.30 -11.37
C GLY A 232 7.29 -3.50 -12.57
N LYS A 233 6.80 -3.21 -13.78
CA LYS A 233 7.59 -3.32 -15.02
C LYS A 233 8.68 -2.25 -15.09
N THR A 234 8.37 -1.01 -14.75
CA THR A 234 9.32 0.11 -14.89
C THR A 234 10.41 0.10 -13.83
N MET A 235 10.07 -0.33 -12.62
CA MET A 235 11.00 -0.40 -11.49
C MET A 235 11.70 -1.77 -11.42
N GLU A 236 11.29 -2.75 -12.23
CA GLU A 236 11.77 -4.14 -12.24
C GLU A 236 11.67 -4.82 -10.86
N ILE A 237 10.56 -4.56 -10.15
CA ILE A 237 10.28 -5.10 -8.81
C ILE A 237 8.94 -5.82 -8.76
N SER A 238 8.78 -6.66 -7.75
CA SER A 238 7.55 -7.38 -7.45
C SER A 238 6.97 -6.91 -6.11
N PRO A 239 5.63 -6.84 -5.96
CA PRO A 239 5.02 -6.55 -4.67
C PRO A 239 5.40 -7.61 -3.63
N ASP A 240 5.71 -7.20 -2.41
CA ASP A 240 5.88 -8.12 -1.29
C ASP A 240 4.53 -8.69 -0.87
N VAL A 241 3.51 -7.85 -0.82
CA VAL A 241 2.15 -8.25 -0.46
C VAL A 241 1.14 -7.52 -1.34
N VAL A 242 0.18 -8.27 -1.86
CA VAL A 242 -1.06 -7.77 -2.44
C VAL A 242 -2.20 -8.07 -1.47
N LEU A 243 -2.93 -7.04 -1.06
CA LEU A 243 -4.13 -7.10 -0.26
C LEU A 243 -5.32 -6.85 -1.20
N MET A 244 -6.31 -7.74 -1.25
CA MET A 244 -7.44 -7.52 -2.16
C MET A 244 -8.80 -7.98 -1.66
N SER A 245 -9.83 -7.21 -2.00
CA SER A 245 -11.24 -7.65 -1.94
C SER A 245 -11.97 -7.16 -3.17
N VAL A 246 -12.53 -8.07 -3.97
CA VAL A 246 -13.31 -7.73 -5.17
C VAL A 246 -14.25 -8.89 -5.52
N GLY A 247 -15.32 -8.61 -6.26
CA GLY A 247 -16.31 -9.61 -6.68
C GLY A 247 -17.70 -9.36 -6.13
N GLY A 248 -17.84 -8.66 -5.00
CA GLY A 248 -19.16 -8.32 -4.44
C GLY A 248 -20.03 -7.49 -5.39
N ASN A 249 -19.42 -6.51 -6.07
CA ASN A 249 -20.09 -5.67 -7.05
C ASN A 249 -20.43 -6.43 -8.35
N ASP A 250 -19.60 -7.38 -8.76
CA ASP A 250 -19.81 -8.20 -9.97
C ASP A 250 -21.01 -9.15 -9.84
N ILE A 251 -21.27 -9.62 -8.61
CA ILE A 251 -22.49 -10.40 -8.32
C ILE A 251 -23.72 -9.48 -8.16
N GLY A 252 -23.50 -8.19 -7.92
CA GLY A 252 -24.56 -7.20 -7.67
C GLY A 252 -25.20 -7.38 -6.30
N TYR A 253 -24.38 -7.61 -5.26
CA TYR A 253 -24.84 -7.83 -3.89
C TYR A 253 -25.83 -6.74 -3.42
N ALA A 254 -25.49 -5.46 -3.63
CA ALA A 254 -26.36 -4.34 -3.26
C ALA A 254 -27.69 -4.31 -4.02
N GLU A 255 -27.67 -4.63 -5.32
CA GLU A 255 -28.88 -4.71 -6.16
C GLU A 255 -29.81 -5.83 -5.67
N ILE A 256 -29.25 -6.99 -5.33
CA ILE A 256 -30.03 -8.13 -4.85
C ILE A 256 -30.65 -7.82 -3.49
N MET A 257 -29.91 -7.20 -2.57
CA MET A 257 -30.45 -6.76 -1.28
C MET A 257 -31.61 -5.77 -1.46
N HIS A 258 -31.50 -4.82 -2.41
CA HIS A 258 -32.60 -3.91 -2.72
C HIS A 258 -33.82 -4.63 -3.33
N ALA A 259 -33.59 -5.62 -4.21
CA ALA A 259 -34.67 -6.39 -4.82
C ALA A 259 -35.42 -7.29 -3.84
N LEU A 260 -34.71 -7.87 -2.87
CA LEU A 260 -35.28 -8.66 -1.78
C LEU A 260 -36.20 -7.83 -0.89
N GLY A 261 -35.96 -6.51 -0.77
CA GLY A 261 -36.85 -5.61 -0.04
C GLY A 261 -38.08 -5.12 -0.83
N SER A 262 -38.05 -5.23 -2.16
CA SER A 262 -39.11 -4.73 -3.04
C SER A 262 -40.01 -5.82 -3.62
N GLY A 263 -39.81 -7.09 -3.25
CA GLY A 263 -40.65 -8.23 -3.68
C GLY A 263 -40.49 -8.63 -5.15
N HIS A 264 -39.44 -8.16 -5.85
CA HIS A 264 -39.19 -8.43 -7.28
C HIS A 264 -38.27 -9.65 -7.52
N GLU A 265 -38.34 -10.67 -6.65
CA GLU A 265 -37.33 -11.72 -6.48
C GLU A 265 -37.07 -12.60 -7.73
N VAL A 266 -38.09 -12.84 -8.56
CA VAL A 266 -38.07 -13.98 -9.50
C VAL A 266 -37.14 -13.79 -10.71
N SER A 267 -36.76 -12.56 -11.10
CA SER A 267 -35.91 -12.31 -12.27
C SER A 267 -34.41 -12.26 -11.95
N LEU A 268 -34.04 -11.70 -10.79
CA LEU A 268 -32.64 -11.50 -10.41
C LEU A 268 -31.90 -12.81 -10.13
N PHE A 269 -32.52 -13.71 -9.38
CA PHE A 269 -31.93 -15.02 -9.08
C PHE A 269 -31.71 -15.89 -10.34
N ARG A 270 -32.49 -15.70 -11.41
CA ARG A 270 -32.30 -16.43 -12.68
C ARG A 270 -30.97 -16.10 -13.35
N THR A 271 -30.49 -14.86 -13.20
CA THR A 271 -29.22 -14.42 -13.80
C THR A 271 -28.02 -14.62 -12.86
N LEU A 272 -28.26 -14.96 -11.60
CA LEU A 272 -27.21 -15.08 -10.57
C LEU A 272 -26.13 -16.09 -10.98
N HIS A 273 -26.52 -17.23 -11.58
CA HIS A 273 -25.55 -18.20 -12.08
C HIS A 273 -24.61 -17.61 -13.13
N LEU A 274 -25.13 -16.83 -14.08
CA LEU A 274 -24.31 -16.15 -15.09
C LEU A 274 -23.38 -15.13 -14.45
N ARG A 275 -23.86 -14.34 -13.49
CA ARG A 275 -23.01 -13.37 -12.74
C ARG A 275 -21.83 -14.05 -12.07
N PHE A 276 -22.05 -15.19 -11.40
CA PHE A 276 -20.96 -15.98 -10.80
C PHE A 276 -19.98 -16.54 -11.84
N MET A 277 -20.47 -16.99 -13.00
CA MET A 277 -19.60 -17.44 -14.09
C MET A 277 -18.72 -16.30 -14.62
N PHE A 278 -19.29 -15.11 -14.83
CA PHE A 278 -18.55 -13.92 -15.26
C PHE A 278 -17.53 -13.48 -14.21
N ALA A 279 -17.93 -13.37 -12.94
CA ALA A 279 -17.04 -13.00 -11.85
C ALA A 279 -15.86 -13.98 -11.72
N SER A 280 -16.12 -15.30 -11.84
CA SER A 280 -15.07 -16.32 -11.86
C SER A 280 -14.07 -16.10 -12.99
N GLN A 281 -14.55 -15.91 -14.23
CA GLN A 281 -13.70 -15.67 -15.39
C GLN A 281 -12.91 -14.36 -15.29
N GLN A 282 -13.51 -13.31 -14.73
CA GLN A 282 -12.81 -12.04 -14.51
C GLN A 282 -11.72 -12.20 -13.43
N LEU A 283 -11.98 -12.96 -12.36
CA LEU A 283 -10.96 -13.29 -11.36
C LEU A 283 -9.81 -14.09 -11.97
N ASP A 284 -10.09 -15.00 -12.92
CA ASP A 284 -9.04 -15.70 -13.68
C ASP A 284 -8.18 -14.74 -14.50
N ASN A 285 -8.81 -13.77 -15.18
CA ASN A 285 -8.09 -12.76 -15.93
C ASN A 285 -7.22 -11.87 -15.01
N LEU A 286 -7.74 -11.50 -13.83
CA LEU A 286 -6.97 -10.78 -12.82
C LEU A 286 -5.81 -11.62 -12.30
N ALA A 287 -6.02 -12.93 -12.08
CA ALA A 287 -4.99 -13.83 -11.61
C ALA A 287 -3.82 -13.96 -12.60
N VAL A 288 -4.11 -14.07 -13.89
CA VAL A 288 -3.09 -14.07 -14.95
C VAL A 288 -2.25 -12.80 -14.89
N ARG A 289 -2.88 -11.62 -14.79
CA ARG A 289 -2.17 -10.34 -14.71
C ARG A 289 -1.34 -10.19 -13.44
N LEU A 290 -1.88 -10.59 -12.28
CA LEU A 290 -1.15 -10.60 -11.02
C LEU A 290 0.03 -11.57 -11.04
N SER A 291 -0.12 -12.74 -11.65
CA SER A 291 0.96 -13.74 -11.74
C SER A 291 2.19 -13.21 -12.48
N ALA A 292 1.99 -12.38 -13.51
CA ALA A 292 3.07 -11.75 -14.26
C ALA A 292 3.92 -10.78 -13.40
N LEU A 293 3.33 -10.21 -12.36
CA LEU A 293 4.00 -9.34 -11.40
C LEU A 293 4.74 -10.11 -10.31
N ARG A 294 4.48 -11.42 -10.18
CA ARG A 294 5.11 -12.33 -9.22
C ARG A 294 5.06 -11.83 -7.76
N PRO A 295 3.89 -11.42 -7.23
CA PRO A 295 3.79 -10.98 -5.84
C PRO A 295 4.21 -12.11 -4.90
N LYS A 296 4.92 -11.80 -3.80
CA LYS A 296 5.37 -12.84 -2.85
C LYS A 296 4.20 -13.43 -2.05
N ARG A 297 3.21 -12.60 -1.73
CA ARG A 297 1.98 -12.99 -1.03
C ARG A 297 0.79 -12.26 -1.62
N VAL A 298 -0.36 -12.93 -1.65
CA VAL A 298 -1.66 -12.32 -1.97
C VAL A 298 -2.64 -12.74 -0.88
N ILE A 299 -3.28 -11.76 -0.24
CA ILE A 299 -4.26 -11.95 0.83
C ILE A 299 -5.64 -11.53 0.34
N PHE A 300 -6.61 -12.42 0.47
CA PHE A 300 -7.99 -12.21 0.01
C PHE A 300 -9.00 -12.58 1.11
N PRO A 301 -9.42 -11.64 1.96
CA PRO A 301 -10.50 -11.91 2.91
C PRO A 301 -11.81 -12.29 2.21
N HIS A 302 -12.56 -13.17 2.86
CA HIS A 302 -13.95 -13.44 2.50
C HIS A 302 -14.83 -12.20 2.69
N TYR A 303 -16.03 -12.21 2.12
CA TYR A 303 -17.08 -11.25 2.47
C TYR A 303 -17.87 -11.73 3.70
N PHE A 304 -18.68 -10.84 4.26
CA PHE A 304 -19.35 -11.02 5.54
C PHE A 304 -20.88 -10.89 5.45
N ASP A 305 -21.57 -11.38 6.47
CA ASP A 305 -23.01 -11.27 6.63
C ASP A 305 -23.34 -10.05 7.52
N PRO A 306 -24.08 -9.05 7.03
CA PRO A 306 -24.41 -7.87 7.81
C PRO A 306 -25.64 -8.05 8.73
N SER A 307 -26.24 -9.23 8.81
CA SER A 307 -27.60 -9.41 9.35
C SER A 307 -27.72 -10.18 10.67
N ARG A 308 -26.62 -10.46 11.36
CA ARG A 308 -26.62 -11.25 12.60
C ARG A 308 -26.90 -10.42 13.85
N ASP A 309 -27.77 -10.90 14.73
CA ASP A 309 -27.87 -10.40 16.11
C ASP A 309 -26.69 -10.89 16.98
N GLU A 310 -26.67 -10.50 18.24
CA GLU A 310 -25.67 -10.81 19.28
C GLU A 310 -25.64 -12.29 19.66
N ARG A 311 -26.66 -13.04 19.26
CA ARG A 311 -26.80 -14.49 19.47
C ARG A 311 -26.41 -15.27 18.21
N GLY A 312 -26.18 -14.59 17.08
CA GLY A 312 -25.87 -15.17 15.79
C GLY A 312 -27.10 -15.58 14.95
N ASN A 313 -28.29 -15.12 15.32
CA ASN A 313 -29.50 -15.34 14.51
C ASN A 313 -29.67 -14.23 13.48
N PHE A 314 -30.42 -14.52 12.41
CA PHE A 314 -30.83 -13.48 11.47
C PHE A 314 -31.76 -12.48 12.16
N ASP A 315 -31.45 -11.19 12.03
CA ASP A 315 -32.23 -10.11 12.59
C ASP A 315 -32.51 -9.03 11.54
N ALA A 316 -33.79 -8.77 11.36
CA ALA A 316 -34.35 -7.77 10.46
C ALA A 316 -35.22 -6.74 11.20
N SER A 317 -35.14 -6.70 12.53
CA SER A 317 -36.06 -5.92 13.38
C SER A 317 -35.76 -4.42 13.40
N CYS A 318 -34.59 -4.00 12.92
CA CYS A 318 -34.18 -2.61 12.89
C CYS A 318 -34.59 -1.88 11.59
N ASP A 319 -34.58 -0.55 11.63
CA ASP A 319 -35.02 0.31 10.52
C ASP A 319 -34.24 0.07 9.22
N ASP A 320 -32.97 -0.35 9.30
CA ASP A 320 -32.12 -0.68 8.14
C ASP A 320 -32.63 -1.87 7.33
N PHE A 321 -33.42 -2.77 7.94
CA PHE A 321 -34.00 -3.94 7.29
C PHE A 321 -35.54 -3.96 7.31
N LYS A 322 -36.19 -2.84 7.61
CA LYS A 322 -37.66 -2.75 7.73
C LYS A 322 -38.43 -3.31 6.51
N ASP A 323 -37.82 -3.25 5.34
CA ASP A 323 -38.42 -3.70 4.07
C ASP A 323 -37.96 -5.14 3.69
N ILE A 324 -37.03 -5.75 4.42
CA ILE A 324 -36.44 -7.06 4.13
C ILE A 324 -36.72 -8.04 5.28
N GLY A 325 -37.50 -9.09 5.03
CA GLY A 325 -37.75 -10.12 6.04
C GLY A 325 -36.53 -11.01 6.33
N SER A 326 -36.45 -11.58 7.54
CA SER A 326 -35.35 -12.48 7.96
C SER A 326 -35.16 -13.69 7.04
N GLN A 327 -36.23 -14.21 6.43
CA GLN A 327 -36.16 -15.30 5.46
C GLN A 327 -35.41 -14.90 4.17
N ASN A 328 -35.55 -13.64 3.76
CA ASN A 328 -34.86 -13.09 2.59
C ASN A 328 -33.37 -12.90 2.89
N LEU A 329 -33.03 -12.49 4.11
CA LEU A 329 -31.64 -12.42 4.59
C LEU A 329 -30.98 -13.80 4.59
N GLN A 330 -31.68 -14.82 5.07
CA GLN A 330 -31.19 -16.20 4.99
C GLN A 330 -30.98 -16.66 3.54
N THR A 331 -31.92 -16.36 2.66
CA THR A 331 -31.83 -16.71 1.24
C THR A 331 -30.65 -16.00 0.57
N ALA A 332 -30.40 -14.73 0.90
CA ALA A 332 -29.25 -13.97 0.42
C ALA A 332 -27.92 -14.59 0.88
N GLU A 333 -27.83 -14.99 2.15
CA GLU A 333 -26.64 -15.66 2.68
C GLU A 333 -26.33 -16.95 1.89
N GLU A 334 -27.34 -17.78 1.68
CA GLU A 334 -27.17 -19.08 1.03
C GLU A 334 -26.84 -18.97 -0.46
N LEU A 335 -27.57 -18.13 -1.19
CA LEU A 335 -27.44 -18.03 -2.64
C LEU A 335 -26.27 -17.15 -3.09
N ILE A 336 -25.86 -16.19 -2.25
CA ILE A 336 -24.88 -15.16 -2.61
C ILE A 336 -23.62 -15.30 -1.77
N LEU A 337 -23.71 -15.03 -0.47
CA LEU A 337 -22.52 -14.89 0.38
C LEU A 337 -21.70 -16.19 0.44
N LYS A 338 -22.34 -17.31 0.77
CA LYS A 338 -21.66 -18.63 0.83
C LYS A 338 -21.06 -19.02 -0.51
N ARG A 339 -21.75 -18.72 -1.61
CA ARG A 339 -21.29 -19.03 -2.96
C ARG A 339 -20.11 -18.14 -3.39
N LEU A 340 -20.13 -16.86 -3.01
CA LEU A 340 -19.03 -15.91 -3.25
C LEU A 340 -17.78 -16.29 -2.47
N ASN A 341 -17.91 -16.57 -1.17
CA ASN A 341 -16.76 -16.99 -0.36
C ASN A 341 -16.19 -18.34 -0.82
N LYS A 342 -17.04 -19.27 -1.29
CA LYS A 342 -16.58 -20.50 -1.93
C LYS A 342 -15.82 -20.24 -3.23
N LEU A 343 -16.28 -19.30 -4.07
CA LEU A 343 -15.56 -18.89 -5.27
C LEU A 343 -14.20 -18.27 -4.93
N ILE A 344 -14.15 -17.37 -3.95
CA ILE A 344 -12.90 -16.74 -3.48
C ILE A 344 -11.92 -17.81 -2.98
N THR A 345 -12.40 -18.74 -2.15
CA THR A 345 -11.59 -19.86 -1.64
C THR A 345 -11.01 -20.68 -2.79
N ALA A 346 -11.85 -21.06 -3.76
CA ALA A 346 -11.40 -21.82 -4.94
C ALA A 346 -10.33 -21.07 -5.73
N LYS A 347 -10.53 -19.77 -6.00
CA LYS A 347 -9.57 -18.93 -6.72
C LYS A 347 -8.27 -18.74 -5.95
N CYS A 348 -8.32 -18.67 -4.62
CA CYS A 348 -7.12 -18.61 -3.80
C CYS A 348 -6.31 -19.90 -3.89
N VAL A 349 -6.97 -21.06 -3.77
CA VAL A 349 -6.32 -22.38 -3.91
C VAL A 349 -5.70 -22.53 -5.31
N GLU A 350 -6.43 -22.19 -6.37
CA GLU A 350 -5.97 -22.29 -7.76
C GLU A 350 -4.71 -21.46 -8.04
N ASN A 351 -4.56 -20.30 -7.38
CA ASN A 351 -3.49 -19.34 -7.65
C ASN A 351 -2.43 -19.24 -6.55
N GLY A 352 -2.50 -20.10 -5.52
CA GLY A 352 -1.59 -20.07 -4.38
C GLY A 352 -1.71 -18.80 -3.51
N TRP A 353 -2.88 -18.16 -3.52
CA TRP A 353 -3.20 -17.03 -2.64
C TRP A 353 -3.71 -17.54 -1.30
N THR A 354 -3.75 -16.65 -0.31
CA THR A 354 -4.28 -16.96 1.02
C THR A 354 -5.62 -16.29 1.20
N ASP A 355 -6.68 -17.09 1.28
CA ASP A 355 -7.98 -16.59 1.72
C ASP A 355 -8.00 -16.41 3.24
N VAL A 356 -8.79 -15.44 3.70
CA VAL A 356 -8.92 -15.17 5.14
C VAL A 356 -10.39 -15.25 5.53
N ASP A 357 -10.72 -16.27 6.31
CA ASP A 357 -12.04 -16.39 6.92
C ASP A 357 -12.22 -15.32 8.01
N ILE A 358 -13.15 -14.40 7.76
CA ILE A 358 -13.50 -13.31 8.67
C ILE A 358 -14.87 -13.51 9.33
N SER A 359 -15.51 -14.68 9.17
CA SER A 359 -16.85 -14.96 9.68
C SER A 359 -17.01 -14.66 11.17
N LYS A 360 -15.99 -14.98 11.98
CA LYS A 360 -15.97 -14.72 13.43
C LYS A 360 -16.03 -13.24 13.81
N VAL A 361 -15.62 -12.33 12.93
CA VAL A 361 -15.75 -10.88 13.16
C VAL A 361 -17.22 -10.48 13.12
N PHE A 362 -18.01 -11.13 12.26
CA PHE A 362 -19.38 -10.70 11.96
C PHE A 362 -20.47 -11.63 12.53
N GLU A 363 -20.09 -12.80 13.07
CA GLU A 363 -21.03 -13.83 13.53
C GLU A 363 -22.07 -13.34 14.55
N LYS A 364 -21.78 -12.25 15.28
CA LYS A 364 -22.64 -11.68 16.32
C LYS A 364 -22.79 -10.15 16.24
N GLY A 365 -22.47 -9.57 15.10
CA GLY A 365 -22.23 -8.13 14.95
C GLY A 365 -22.87 -7.51 13.71
N GLY A 366 -24.03 -8.00 13.26
CA GLY A 366 -24.78 -7.37 12.17
C GLY A 366 -25.31 -5.99 12.51
N VAL A 367 -25.95 -5.33 11.53
CA VAL A 367 -26.38 -3.93 11.63
C VAL A 367 -27.45 -3.69 12.71
N CYS A 368 -28.34 -4.66 12.96
CA CYS A 368 -29.35 -4.56 14.01
C CYS A 368 -28.80 -4.90 15.42
N SER A 369 -27.57 -5.40 15.51
CA SER A 369 -26.93 -5.75 16.79
C SER A 369 -26.54 -4.50 17.58
N ARG A 370 -26.74 -4.53 18.90
CA ARG A 370 -26.27 -3.50 19.84
C ARG A 370 -24.76 -3.35 19.86
N THR A 371 -24.03 -4.41 19.52
CA THR A 371 -22.57 -4.40 19.36
C THR A 371 -22.18 -4.53 17.89
N SER A 372 -22.87 -3.80 17.02
CA SER A 372 -22.69 -3.87 15.57
C SER A 372 -21.22 -3.72 15.15
N ARG A 373 -20.85 -4.50 14.14
CA ARG A 373 -19.63 -4.45 13.34
C ARG A 373 -19.88 -3.86 11.95
N ILE A 374 -21.11 -3.44 11.69
CA ILE A 374 -21.63 -2.97 10.41
C ILE A 374 -22.19 -1.56 10.60
N ARG A 375 -21.95 -0.69 9.63
CA ARG A 375 -22.52 0.66 9.59
C ARG A 375 -24.00 0.59 9.23
N SER A 376 -24.84 1.22 10.05
CA SER A 376 -26.23 1.52 9.64
C SER A 376 -26.27 2.67 8.63
N VAL A 377 -27.41 2.81 7.94
CA VAL A 377 -27.73 3.95 7.08
C VAL A 377 -27.65 5.25 7.88
N ALA A 378 -28.17 5.28 9.10
CA ALA A 378 -28.13 6.45 9.97
C ALA A 378 -26.71 6.83 10.38
N GLU A 379 -25.87 5.84 10.71
CA GLU A 379 -24.45 6.09 10.98
C GLU A 379 -23.71 6.60 9.76
N SER A 380 -23.94 6.01 8.59
CA SER A 380 -23.33 6.44 7.34
C SER A 380 -23.66 7.92 7.06
N LEU A 381 -24.95 8.28 7.07
CA LEU A 381 -25.38 9.67 6.85
C LEU A 381 -24.75 10.66 7.84
N ARG A 382 -24.58 10.23 9.10
CA ARG A 382 -23.95 11.04 10.14
C ARG A 382 -22.45 11.19 9.96
N LEU A 383 -21.75 10.12 9.56
CA LEU A 383 -20.28 10.08 9.52
C LEU A 383 -19.72 10.62 8.21
N GLU A 384 -20.35 10.31 7.08
CA GLU A 384 -19.86 10.68 5.74
C GLU A 384 -20.81 11.60 4.96
N GLY A 385 -22.05 11.78 5.43
CA GLY A 385 -23.05 12.60 4.72
C GLY A 385 -23.76 11.86 3.59
N SER A 386 -23.52 10.57 3.43
CA SER A 386 -24.05 9.72 2.37
C SER A 386 -24.50 8.35 2.92
N VAL A 387 -25.21 7.57 2.11
CA VAL A 387 -25.61 6.19 2.44
C VAL A 387 -24.64 5.12 1.90
N LEU A 388 -23.56 5.52 1.22
CA LEU A 388 -22.60 4.60 0.59
C LEU A 388 -21.90 3.71 1.61
N GLY A 389 -21.57 4.27 2.78
CA GLY A 389 -21.07 3.57 3.95
C GLY A 389 -22.03 2.58 4.59
N ALA A 390 -23.33 2.60 4.28
CA ALA A 390 -24.29 1.68 4.87
C ALA A 390 -23.93 0.23 4.53
N PHE A 391 -24.16 -0.67 5.48
CA PHE A 391 -23.87 -2.10 5.40
C PHE A 391 -22.38 -2.48 5.23
N HIS A 392 -21.47 -1.51 5.26
CA HIS A 392 -20.03 -1.76 5.30
C HIS A 392 -19.53 -2.00 6.73
N PRO A 393 -18.36 -2.64 6.92
CA PRO A 393 -17.81 -2.85 8.24
C PRO A 393 -17.44 -1.51 8.88
N ASN A 394 -17.65 -1.41 10.19
CA ASN A 394 -17.19 -0.25 10.94
C ASN A 394 -15.68 -0.32 11.24
N SER A 395 -15.16 0.73 11.87
CA SER A 395 -13.72 0.84 12.12
C SER A 395 -13.18 -0.24 13.06
N ILE A 396 -14.01 -0.77 13.96
CA ILE A 396 -13.66 -1.90 14.84
C ILE A 396 -13.51 -3.16 14.00
N ALA A 397 -14.50 -3.47 13.17
CA ALA A 397 -14.47 -4.62 12.28
C ALA A 397 -13.27 -4.58 11.31
N HIS A 398 -12.96 -3.42 10.74
CA HIS A 398 -11.74 -3.26 9.92
C HIS A 398 -10.45 -3.53 10.69
N SER A 399 -10.39 -3.22 12.00
CA SER A 399 -9.23 -3.58 12.83
C SER A 399 -9.14 -5.09 13.05
N GLU A 400 -10.25 -5.75 13.37
CA GLU A 400 -10.29 -7.20 13.58
C GLU A 400 -9.98 -7.97 12.28
N VAL A 401 -10.45 -7.50 11.12
CA VAL A 401 -10.08 -8.05 9.80
C VAL A 401 -8.59 -7.85 9.52
N ALA A 402 -8.04 -6.67 9.84
CA ALA A 402 -6.60 -6.42 9.70
C ALA A 402 -5.76 -7.34 10.60
N ASP A 403 -6.24 -7.70 11.80
CA ASP A 403 -5.58 -8.68 12.66
C ASP A 403 -5.51 -10.06 12.03
N LEU A 404 -6.62 -10.53 11.46
CA LEU A 404 -6.68 -11.82 10.78
C LEU A 404 -5.80 -11.85 9.52
N ALA A 405 -5.87 -10.80 8.70
CA ALA A 405 -5.03 -10.66 7.51
C ALA A 405 -3.54 -10.60 7.87
N TRP A 406 -3.17 -9.86 8.93
CA TRP A 406 -1.80 -9.81 9.42
C TRP A 406 -1.32 -11.17 9.95
N LYS A 407 -2.19 -11.92 10.65
CA LYS A 407 -1.88 -13.27 11.11
C LYS A 407 -1.66 -14.24 9.95
N ALA A 408 -2.37 -14.07 8.83
CA ALA A 408 -2.19 -14.91 7.64
C ALA A 408 -0.87 -14.63 6.88
N LEU A 409 -0.24 -13.47 7.12
CA LEU A 409 1.03 -13.08 6.50
C LEU A 409 2.27 -13.62 7.21
N ASN A 410 2.16 -13.91 8.51
CA ASN A 410 3.23 -14.41 9.38
C ASN A 410 3.09 -15.90 9.64
#